data_AF-A0A0N5CZM8-F1
#
_entry.id   AF-A0A0N5CZM8-F1
#
_cell.length_a   1.000
_cell.length_b   1.000
_cell.length_c   1.000
_cell.angle_alpha   90.00
_cell.angle_beta   90.00
_cell.angle_gamma   90.00
#
_symmetry.space_group_name_H-M   'P 1'
#
loop_
_entity.id
_entity.type
_entity.pdbx_description
1 polymer ?
#
loop_
_entity_poly.entity_id
_entity_poly.type
_entity_poly.pdbx_seq_one_letter_code
_entity_poly.pdbx_strand_id
1 'polypeptide(L)'
;MAMRVKTLVSRTNQALRVSKTGAAVKTMKSRINLAGRGINCETDYGKHMNDLSRQIFTEPPRETESKNLKVVRVMSEEPLEQQPFKSIDYYPNQPMFHYLTKLLRFHGLYFDEHVVWREVQNRLKLARGKMLYPPIGQGKRAQLRGDKK
;
A
#
# COMPACT_ATOMS: atom_id res chain seq x y z
N MET A 1 21.44 -9.17 22.56
CA MET A 1 21.21 -10.60 22.85
C MET A 1 19.75 -10.79 23.21
N ALA A 2 18.96 -11.42 22.34
CA ALA A 2 17.64 -11.96 22.66
C ALA A 2 17.44 -13.18 21.75
N MET A 3 17.44 -14.37 22.34
CA MET A 3 17.46 -15.65 21.64
C MET A 3 16.08 -15.94 21.04
N ARG A 4 16.02 -16.04 19.71
CA ARG A 4 14.83 -16.45 18.95
C ARG A 4 14.68 -17.97 19.04
N VAL A 5 13.81 -18.44 19.94
CA VAL A 5 13.47 -19.87 20.06
C VAL A 5 12.67 -20.28 18.82
N LYS A 6 13.27 -21.12 17.97
CA LYS A 6 12.58 -21.80 16.86
C LYS A 6 11.72 -22.90 17.46
N THR A 7 10.39 -22.73 17.48
CA THR A 7 9.47 -23.84 17.78
C THR A 7 9.41 -24.75 16.56
N LEU A 8 10.11 -25.88 16.64
CA LEU A 8 9.91 -27.05 15.77
C LEU A 8 8.48 -27.55 15.98
N VAL A 9 7.62 -27.38 14.97
CA VAL A 9 6.32 -28.04 14.93
C VAL A 9 6.58 -29.52 14.66
N SER A 10 6.55 -30.33 15.70
CA SER A 10 6.60 -31.78 15.60
C SER A 10 5.34 -32.27 14.91
N ARG A 11 5.48 -32.78 13.69
CA ARG A 11 4.47 -33.63 13.05
C ARG A 11 4.38 -34.95 13.81
N THR A 12 3.50 -35.04 14.78
CA THR A 12 3.06 -36.31 15.37
C THR A 12 1.54 -36.26 15.59
N ASN A 13 0.78 -36.62 14.55
CA ASN A 13 -0.62 -37.00 14.72
C ASN A 13 -0.66 -38.38 15.39
N GLN A 14 -0.47 -38.41 16.71
CA GLN A 14 -0.96 -39.49 17.55
C GLN A 14 -2.04 -38.91 18.46
N ALA A 15 -3.29 -39.10 18.06
CA ALA A 15 -4.43 -38.78 18.89
C ALA A 15 -4.53 -39.80 20.05
N LEU A 16 -3.83 -39.51 21.15
CA LEU A 16 -4.14 -40.08 22.46
C LEU A 16 -5.03 -39.07 23.20
N ARG A 17 -6.35 -39.20 23.06
CA ARG A 17 -7.30 -38.55 23.97
C ARG A 17 -7.41 -39.38 25.24
N VAL A 18 -6.87 -38.86 26.34
CA VAL A 18 -7.09 -39.38 27.70
C VAL A 18 -8.46 -38.90 28.18
N SER A 19 -9.37 -39.83 28.53
CA SER A 19 -10.64 -39.51 29.21
C SER A 19 -10.41 -39.36 30.72
N LYS A 20 -11.14 -38.46 31.37
CA LYS A 20 -11.01 -38.10 32.80
C LYS A 20 -11.45 -39.20 33.80
N THR A 21 -11.73 -40.41 33.34
CA THR A 21 -11.98 -41.58 34.17
C THR A 21 -11.21 -42.74 33.55
N GLY A 22 -10.16 -43.20 34.25
CA GLY A 22 -9.14 -44.14 33.77
C GLY A 22 -9.62 -45.57 33.52
N ALA A 23 -10.65 -45.74 32.71
CA ALA A 23 -11.01 -47.02 32.12
C ALA A 23 -10.83 -46.92 30.60
N ALA A 24 -9.88 -47.68 30.07
CA ALA A 24 -9.69 -47.83 28.65
C ALA A 24 -10.85 -48.66 28.08
N VAL A 25 -11.90 -47.99 27.61
CA VAL A 25 -12.96 -48.64 26.84
C VAL A 25 -12.34 -49.11 25.53
N LYS A 26 -12.14 -50.42 25.40
CA LYS A 26 -11.68 -51.07 24.18
C LYS A 26 -12.83 -51.06 23.18
N THR A 27 -13.13 -49.91 22.59
CA THR A 27 -14.08 -49.82 21.48
C THR A 27 -13.49 -50.65 20.33
N MET A 28 -14.20 -51.70 19.90
CA MET A 28 -13.85 -52.40 18.67
C MET A 28 -13.65 -51.37 17.56
N LYS A 29 -12.61 -51.55 16.74
CA LYS A 29 -12.46 -50.76 15.52
C LYS A 29 -13.66 -51.05 14.62
N SER A 30 -14.73 -50.26 14.75
CA SER A 30 -15.75 -50.23 13.72
C SER A 30 -15.02 -49.89 12.43
N ARG A 31 -15.17 -50.72 11.39
CA ARG A 31 -14.64 -50.42 10.05
C ARG A 31 -15.20 -49.13 9.47
N ILE A 32 -16.21 -48.58 10.11
CA ILE A 32 -16.80 -47.29 9.80
C ILE A 32 -16.22 -46.27 10.78
N ASN A 33 -15.30 -45.43 10.28
CA ASN A 33 -14.80 -44.25 10.98
C ASN A 33 -15.97 -43.25 11.14
N LEU A 34 -16.66 -43.30 12.28
CA LEU A 34 -17.87 -42.50 12.55
C LEU A 34 -17.69 -41.41 13.61
N ALA A 35 -16.55 -41.31 14.28
CA ALA A 35 -16.44 -40.47 15.49
C ALA A 35 -15.50 -39.25 15.38
N GLY A 36 -15.27 -38.73 14.17
CA GLY A 36 -14.38 -37.56 13.99
C GLY A 36 -14.59 -36.76 12.71
N ARG A 37 -15.73 -36.89 12.03
CA ARG A 37 -15.99 -36.18 10.77
C ARG A 37 -16.38 -34.73 11.03
N GLY A 38 -15.39 -33.87 11.28
CA GLY A 38 -15.52 -32.44 10.99
C GLY A 38 -15.51 -32.21 9.47
N ILE A 39 -15.83 -31.00 9.03
CA ILE A 39 -15.91 -30.58 7.62
C ILE A 39 -14.64 -30.96 6.81
N ASN A 40 -13.49 -31.13 7.49
CA ASN A 40 -12.20 -31.50 6.90
C ASN A 40 -11.92 -33.02 6.95
N CYS A 41 -12.73 -33.84 6.27
CA CYS A 41 -12.49 -35.28 6.13
C CYS A 41 -11.59 -35.60 4.93
N GLU A 42 -10.54 -36.42 5.09
CA GLU A 42 -9.68 -36.91 3.98
C GLU A 42 -10.37 -37.92 3.04
N THR A 43 -11.58 -38.35 3.39
CA THR A 43 -12.42 -39.22 2.56
C THR A 43 -12.77 -38.56 1.22
N ASP A 44 -12.99 -39.36 0.19
CA ASP A 44 -13.40 -38.89 -1.15
C ASP A 44 -14.64 -37.97 -1.11
N TYR A 45 -15.66 -38.34 -0.33
CA TYR A 45 -16.83 -37.51 -0.08
C TYR A 45 -16.51 -36.14 0.56
N GLY A 46 -15.52 -36.11 1.46
CA GLY A 46 -15.07 -34.87 2.11
C GLY A 46 -14.38 -33.92 1.14
N LYS A 47 -13.60 -34.46 0.19
CA LYS A 47 -13.00 -33.68 -0.91
C LYS A 47 -14.07 -33.07 -1.80
N HIS A 48 -15.07 -33.86 -2.22
CA HIS A 48 -16.20 -33.37 -3.01
C HIS A 48 -17.00 -32.28 -2.28
N MET A 49 -17.19 -32.42 -0.97
CA MET A 49 -17.88 -31.39 -0.17
C MET A 49 -17.07 -30.10 -0.08
N ASN A 50 -15.75 -30.18 0.06
CA ASN A 50 -14.86 -29.00 0.07
C ASN A 50 -14.81 -28.31 -1.30
N ASP A 51 -14.76 -29.06 -2.40
CA ASP A 51 -14.77 -28.52 -3.75
C ASP A 51 -16.11 -27.86 -4.08
N LEU A 52 -17.22 -28.45 -3.66
CA LEU A 52 -18.55 -27.85 -3.77
C LEU A 52 -18.64 -26.54 -2.97
N SER A 53 -18.15 -26.53 -1.72
CA SER A 53 -18.12 -25.31 -0.90
C SER A 53 -17.34 -24.19 -1.57
N ARG A 54 -16.14 -24.49 -2.12
CA ARG A 54 -15.33 -23.51 -2.85
C ARG A 54 -16.08 -22.93 -4.05
N GLN A 55 -16.79 -23.76 -4.81
CA GLN A 55 -17.60 -23.31 -5.95
C GLN A 55 -18.77 -22.41 -5.53
N ILE A 56 -19.48 -22.77 -4.45
CA ILE A 56 -20.60 -21.98 -3.92
C ILE A 56 -20.12 -20.59 -3.48
N PHE A 57 -18.97 -20.52 -2.80
CA PHE A 57 -18.42 -19.27 -2.27
C PHE A 57 -17.43 -18.58 -3.23
N THR A 58 -17.33 -19.04 -4.48
CA THR A 58 -16.45 -18.45 -5.52
C THR A 58 -14.96 -18.39 -5.11
N GLU A 59 -14.53 -19.33 -4.28
CA GLU A 59 -13.12 -19.56 -4.00
C GLU A 59 -12.48 -20.39 -5.13
N PRO A 60 -11.14 -20.42 -5.24
CA PRO A 60 -10.47 -21.29 -6.21
C PRO A 60 -10.89 -22.76 -6.02
N PRO A 61 -11.57 -23.39 -7.01
CA PRO A 61 -12.19 -24.71 -6.82
C PRO A 61 -11.18 -25.86 -6.78
N ARG A 62 -9.95 -25.63 -7.27
CA ARG A 62 -8.87 -26.61 -7.23
C ARG A 62 -7.94 -26.33 -6.06
N GLU A 63 -7.50 -27.39 -5.40
CA GLU A 63 -6.40 -27.33 -4.44
C GLU A 63 -5.17 -26.76 -5.16
N THR A 64 -4.79 -25.54 -4.78
CA THR A 64 -3.69 -24.81 -5.40
C THR A 64 -2.55 -24.65 -4.41
N GLU A 65 -1.33 -24.70 -4.94
CA GLU A 65 -0.12 -24.41 -4.17
C GLU A 65 -0.16 -23.01 -3.57
N SER A 66 0.43 -22.86 -2.39
CA SER A 66 0.48 -21.57 -1.66
C SER A 66 1.03 -20.40 -2.49
N LYS A 67 1.95 -20.68 -3.43
CA LYS A 67 2.50 -19.68 -4.35
C LYS A 67 1.47 -19.13 -5.33
N ASN A 68 0.54 -19.97 -5.79
CA ASN A 68 -0.46 -19.60 -6.78
C ASN A 68 -1.60 -18.79 -6.14
N LEU A 69 -1.91 -19.07 -4.87
CA LEU A 69 -2.87 -18.28 -4.08
C LEU A 69 -2.44 -16.81 -3.92
N LYS A 70 -1.15 -16.48 -4.11
CA LYS A 70 -0.70 -15.09 -4.15
C LYS A 70 -1.41 -14.28 -5.22
N VAL A 71 -1.69 -14.86 -6.40
CA VAL A 71 -2.36 -14.15 -7.50
C VAL A 71 -3.78 -13.78 -7.11
N VAL A 72 -4.52 -14.73 -6.54
CA VAL A 72 -5.87 -14.51 -6.01
C VAL A 72 -5.87 -13.36 -5.01
N ARG A 73 -4.91 -13.36 -4.08
CA ARG A 73 -4.76 -12.30 -3.09
C ARG A 73 -4.47 -10.93 -3.73
N VAL A 74 -3.48 -10.87 -4.62
CA VAL A 74 -3.09 -9.61 -5.29
C VAL A 74 -4.22 -9.05 -6.15
N MET A 75 -5.05 -9.90 -6.75
CA MET A 75 -6.21 -9.48 -7.55
C MET A 75 -7.44 -9.15 -6.69
N SER A 76 -7.57 -9.76 -5.51
CA SER A 76 -8.65 -9.44 -4.56
C SER A 76 -8.42 -8.15 -3.80
N GLU A 77 -7.16 -7.77 -3.61
CA GLU A 77 -6.76 -6.52 -2.95
C GLU A 77 -6.75 -5.37 -3.97
N GLU A 78 -7.08 -4.15 -3.52
CA GLU A 78 -6.92 -2.97 -4.37
C GLU A 78 -5.44 -2.75 -4.72
N PRO A 79 -5.11 -2.46 -6.00
CA PRO A 79 -3.76 -2.16 -6.42
C PRO A 79 -3.15 -1.04 -5.58
N LEU A 80 -1.86 -1.16 -5.24
CA LEU A 80 -1.14 -0.19 -4.41
C LEU A 80 -1.23 1.25 -4.92
N GLU A 81 -1.31 1.43 -6.24
CA GLU A 81 -1.38 2.73 -6.90
C GLU A 81 -2.75 3.42 -6.74
N GLN A 82 -3.80 2.62 -6.50
CA GLN A 82 -5.16 3.13 -6.27
C GLN A 82 -5.41 3.42 -4.78
N GLN A 83 -4.59 2.86 -3.89
CA GLN A 83 -4.72 3.12 -2.46
C GLN A 83 -4.44 4.60 -2.16
N PRO A 84 -5.33 5.30 -1.43
CA PRO A 84 -5.30 6.77 -1.30
C PRO A 84 -4.03 7.32 -0.64
N PHE A 85 -3.35 6.52 0.18
CA PHE A 85 -2.10 6.91 0.85
C PHE A 85 -0.87 6.86 -0.05
N LYS A 86 -0.92 6.06 -1.12
CA LYS A 86 0.20 5.83 -2.07
C LYS A 86 -0.18 6.25 -3.49
N SER A 87 -1.39 6.74 -3.67
CA SER A 87 -1.91 7.13 -4.97
C SER A 87 -1.24 8.40 -5.46
N ILE A 88 -1.47 8.66 -6.74
CA ILE A 88 -1.02 9.84 -7.47
C ILE A 88 -1.51 11.13 -6.79
N ASP A 89 -2.62 11.05 -6.05
CA ASP A 89 -3.25 12.20 -5.38
C ASP A 89 -2.62 12.55 -4.03
N TYR A 90 -1.49 11.93 -3.66
CA TYR A 90 -0.80 12.20 -2.40
C TYR A 90 -0.49 13.69 -2.20
N TYR A 91 -0.01 14.36 -3.25
CA TYR A 91 0.15 15.81 -3.23
C TYR A 91 -1.05 16.47 -3.91
N PRO A 92 -1.61 17.53 -3.33
CA PRO A 92 -2.67 18.26 -3.98
C PRO A 92 -2.13 18.98 -5.21
N ASN A 93 -3.02 19.32 -6.15
CA ASN A 93 -2.67 20.01 -7.39
C ASN A 93 -2.17 21.45 -7.12
N GLN A 94 -0.86 21.58 -6.90
CA GLN A 94 -0.19 22.85 -6.56
C GLN A 94 -0.37 23.93 -7.64
N PRO A 95 -0.23 23.64 -8.96
CA PRO A 95 -0.47 24.63 -10.00
C PRO A 95 -1.86 25.28 -9.92
N MET A 96 -2.90 24.48 -9.66
CA MET A 96 -4.27 24.99 -9.55
C MET A 96 -4.39 26.04 -8.44
N PHE A 97 -3.86 25.75 -7.25
CA PHE A 97 -3.88 26.72 -6.14
C PHE A 97 -3.06 27.98 -6.45
N HIS A 98 -1.89 27.82 -7.06
CA HIS A 98 -1.06 28.96 -7.45
C HIS A 98 -1.77 29.89 -8.45
N TYR A 99 -2.41 29.33 -9.48
CA TYR A 99 -3.12 30.14 -10.46
C TYR A 99 -4.38 30.77 -9.88
N LEU A 100 -5.12 30.03 -9.04
CA LEU A 100 -6.31 30.53 -8.38
C LEU A 100 -6.02 31.78 -7.54
N THR A 101 -5.05 31.72 -6.63
CA THR A 101 -4.71 32.86 -5.77
C THR A 101 -4.15 34.04 -6.57
N LYS A 102 -3.40 33.76 -7.63
CA LYS A 102 -2.90 34.78 -8.56
C LYS A 102 -4.04 35.51 -9.28
N LEU A 103 -5.03 34.78 -9.79
CA LEU A 103 -6.23 35.34 -10.43
C LEU A 103 -7.04 36.18 -9.46
N LEU A 104 -7.34 35.65 -8.27
CA LEU A 104 -8.07 36.35 -7.22
C LEU A 104 -7.38 37.66 -6.82
N ARG A 105 -6.05 37.66 -6.77
CA ARG A 105 -5.25 38.88 -6.54
C ARG A 105 -5.41 39.90 -7.66
N PHE A 106 -5.39 39.48 -8.93
CA PHE A 106 -5.58 40.40 -10.05
C PHE A 106 -6.97 41.03 -10.08
N HIS A 107 -7.98 40.30 -9.64
CA HIS A 107 -9.34 40.82 -9.49
C HIS A 107 -9.54 41.65 -8.21
N GLY A 108 -8.55 41.70 -7.31
CA GLY A 108 -8.64 42.46 -6.05
C GLY A 108 -9.46 41.78 -4.95
N LEU A 109 -9.87 40.52 -5.13
CA LEU A 109 -10.62 39.75 -4.14
C LEU A 109 -9.72 39.17 -3.05
N TYR A 110 -8.43 38.95 -3.36
CA TYR A 110 -7.47 38.35 -2.45
C TYR A 110 -6.22 39.21 -2.32
N PHE A 111 -5.81 39.48 -1.07
CA PHE A 111 -4.59 40.20 -0.78
C PHE A 111 -3.48 39.23 -0.35
N ASP A 112 -2.50 39.03 -1.23
CA ASP A 112 -1.34 38.17 -0.96
C ASP A 112 -0.16 38.99 -0.40
N GLU A 113 0.01 38.98 0.93
CA GLU A 113 1.09 39.69 1.62
C GLU A 113 2.49 39.27 1.16
N HIS A 114 2.69 37.97 0.93
CA HIS A 114 3.99 37.43 0.55
C HIS A 114 4.41 37.92 -0.84
N VAL A 115 3.48 37.96 -1.79
CA VAL A 115 3.74 38.49 -3.14
C VAL A 115 4.01 40.00 -3.06
N VAL A 116 3.21 40.74 -2.30
CA VAL A 116 3.39 42.19 -2.11
C VAL A 116 4.75 42.50 -1.49
N TRP A 117 5.16 41.78 -0.45
CA TRP A 117 6.48 41.95 0.16
C TRP A 117 7.61 41.71 -0.84
N ARG A 118 7.50 40.66 -1.66
CA ARG A 118 8.47 40.35 -2.73
C ARG A 118 8.56 41.48 -3.76
N GLU A 119 7.43 42.03 -4.19
CA GLU A 119 7.37 43.17 -5.12
C GLU A 119 8.03 44.42 -4.53
N VAL A 120 7.77 44.73 -3.26
CA VAL A 120 8.41 45.85 -2.56
C VAL A 120 9.92 45.66 -2.48
N GLN A 121 10.39 44.48 -2.10
CA GLN A 121 11.82 44.16 -2.08
C GLN A 121 12.46 44.31 -3.45
N ASN A 122 11.77 43.89 -4.50
CA ASN A 122 12.25 44.02 -5.88
C ASN A 122 12.37 45.50 -6.29
N ARG A 123 11.37 46.33 -5.96
CA ARG A 123 11.42 47.78 -6.21
C ARG A 123 12.59 48.45 -5.48
N LEU A 124 12.83 48.10 -4.22
CA LEU A 124 13.98 48.62 -3.46
C LEU A 124 15.33 48.20 -4.07
N LYS A 125 15.44 46.98 -4.58
CA LYS A 125 16.67 46.52 -5.26
C LYS A 125 16.90 47.28 -6.57
N LEU A 126 15.85 47.52 -7.34
CA LEU A 126 15.91 48.32 -8.57
C LEU A 126 16.30 49.77 -8.27
N ALA A 127 15.73 50.38 -7.22
CA ALA A 127 16.09 51.73 -6.78
C ALA A 127 17.56 51.84 -6.34
N ARG A 128 18.14 50.75 -5.82
CA ARG A 128 19.58 50.64 -5.52
C ARG A 128 20.45 50.40 -6.77
N GLY A 129 19.86 50.39 -7.98
CA GLY A 129 20.55 50.14 -9.23
C GLY A 129 20.92 48.66 -9.48
N LYS A 130 20.38 47.73 -8.69
CA LYS A 130 20.64 46.30 -8.91
C LYS A 130 19.78 45.79 -10.06
N MET A 131 20.41 45.23 -11.09
CA MET A 131 19.69 44.51 -12.14
C MET A 131 19.20 43.16 -11.59
N LEU A 132 17.90 43.05 -11.32
CA LEU A 132 17.30 41.88 -10.67
C LEU A 132 17.06 40.71 -11.63
N TYR A 133 16.56 41.01 -12.82
CA TYR A 133 16.28 40.04 -13.88
C TYR A 133 16.99 40.51 -15.16
N PRO A 134 18.25 40.11 -15.37
CA PRO A 134 18.92 40.29 -16.66
C PRO A 134 18.06 39.72 -17.78
N PRO A 135 17.94 40.37 -18.95
CA PRO A 135 17.41 39.69 -20.11
C PRO A 135 18.29 38.47 -20.40
N ILE A 136 17.64 37.37 -20.80
CA ILE A 136 18.30 36.10 -21.04
C ILE A 136 19.44 36.31 -22.04
N GLY A 137 20.65 35.88 -21.68
CA GLY A 137 21.86 36.08 -22.49
C GLY A 137 22.70 37.31 -22.13
N GLN A 138 22.18 38.30 -21.39
CA GLN A 138 22.94 39.47 -20.91
C GLN A 138 23.36 39.33 -19.44
N GLY A 139 23.63 38.10 -19.00
CA GLY A 139 24.16 37.86 -17.66
C GLY A 139 25.56 38.47 -17.51
N LYS A 140 26.08 38.45 -16.28
CA LYS A 140 27.40 39.01 -15.93
C LYS A 140 28.53 38.53 -16.86
N ARG A 141 28.48 37.27 -17.31
CA ARG A 141 29.49 36.70 -18.23
C ARG A 141 29.47 37.35 -19.62
N ALA A 142 28.31 37.76 -20.12
CA ALA A 142 28.20 38.40 -21.44
C ALA A 142 28.70 39.85 -21.40
N GLN A 143 28.42 40.57 -20.31
CA GLN A 143 28.94 41.92 -20.07
C GLN A 143 30.48 41.93 -20.05
N LEU A 144 31.08 41.01 -19.27
CA LEU A 144 32.53 40.84 -19.20
C LEU A 144 33.20 40.44 -20.54
N ARG A 145 32.44 39.91 -21.50
CA ARG A 145 32.95 39.60 -22.86
C ARG A 145 32.84 40.80 -23.80
N GLY A 146 31.82 41.63 -23.64
CA GLY A 146 31.64 42.87 -24.42
C GLY A 146 32.69 43.93 -24.09
N ASP A 147 33.08 44.03 -22.82
CA ASP A 147 34.04 45.04 -22.33
C ASP A 147 35.51 44.78 -22.75
N LYS A 148 35.81 43.61 -23.34
CA LYS A 148 37.18 43.23 -23.80
C LYS A 148 37.49 43.63 -25.25
N LYS A 149 36.74 44.57 -25.83
CA LYS A 149 36.98 45.10 -27.18
C LYS A 149 37.66 46.45 -27.15
#